data_AF-A0A0B0EN72-F1
#
_entry.id   AF-A0A0B0EN72-F1
#
_cell.length_a   1.000
_cell.length_b   1.000
_cell.length_c   1.000
_cell.angle_alpha   90.00
_cell.angle_beta   90.00
_cell.angle_gamma   90.00
#
_symmetry.space_group_name_H-M   'P 1'
#
loop_
_entity.id
_entity.type
_entity.pdbx_description
1 polymer ?
#
loop_
_entity_poly.entity_id
_entity_poly.type
_entity_poly.pdbx_seq_one_letter_code
_entity_poly.pdbx_strand_id
1 'polypeptide(L)'
;MVDRTSNGQSDSEASGYVALPRELTAENGAKKLLIGEFCEEIEVHNPEYCGCEGNICGNYNCSSIPETLQQKVIISWPVIKNIHKKIVEHFAT
;
A
#
# COMPACT_ATOMS: atom_id res chain seq x y z
N MET A 1 43.02 24.45 11.97
CA MET A 1 43.23 23.40 10.97
C MET A 1 42.12 22.39 11.14
N VAL A 2 41.07 22.54 10.32
CA VAL A 2 40.52 21.55 9.35
C VAL A 2 39.41 20.72 10.00
N ASP A 3 38.22 20.53 9.44
CA ASP A 3 37.61 21.12 8.26
C ASP A 3 36.09 21.09 8.46
N ARG A 4 35.39 22.08 7.92
CA ARG A 4 33.93 22.15 7.93
C ARG A 4 33.42 21.20 6.85
N THR A 5 32.93 20.01 7.21
CA THR A 5 32.03 19.28 6.31
C THR A 5 30.67 19.95 6.32
N SER A 6 30.55 20.95 5.45
CA SER A 6 29.30 21.46 4.92
C SER A 6 28.51 20.29 4.33
N ASN A 7 27.54 19.76 5.09
CA ASN A 7 26.45 19.01 4.49
C ASN A 7 25.71 20.02 3.61
N GLY A 8 25.90 19.91 2.30
CA GLY A 8 25.18 20.68 1.30
C GLY A 8 23.71 20.31 1.34
N GLN A 9 22.96 20.89 2.28
CA GLN A 9 21.54 21.13 2.11
C GLN A 9 21.43 22.22 1.05
N SER A 10 21.31 21.79 -0.20
CA SER A 10 20.82 22.66 -1.25
C SER A 10 19.35 22.90 -0.97
N ASP A 11 19.06 24.09 -0.44
CA ASP A 11 17.74 24.69 -0.38
C ASP A 11 17.14 24.77 -1.79
N SER A 12 16.35 23.76 -2.14
CA SER A 12 15.31 23.91 -3.14
C SER A 12 14.08 23.12 -2.68
N GLU A 13 13.59 23.47 -1.49
CA GLU A 13 12.17 23.34 -1.21
C GLU A 13 11.42 24.21 -2.24
N ALA A 14 11.05 23.60 -3.37
CA ALA A 14 9.87 24.04 -4.07
C ALA A 14 8.72 23.90 -3.06
N SER A 15 8.32 25.01 -2.45
CA SER A 15 7.31 25.08 -1.38
C SER A 15 6.17 24.08 -1.63
N GLY A 16 6.11 23.01 -0.83
CA GLY A 16 5.10 21.94 -0.91
C GLY A 16 5.58 20.56 -1.41
N TYR A 17 6.84 20.39 -1.84
CA TYR A 17 7.37 19.09 -2.28
C TYR A 17 8.39 18.51 -1.28
N VAL A 18 8.42 17.18 -1.16
CA VAL A 18 9.39 16.43 -0.35
C VAL A 18 10.35 15.67 -1.27
N ALA A 19 11.66 15.73 -0.97
CA ALA A 19 12.65 14.93 -1.68
C ALA A 19 12.47 13.44 -1.36
N LEU A 20 12.35 12.61 -2.39
CA LEU A 20 12.23 11.15 -2.26
C LEU A 20 13.53 10.45 -2.68
N PRO A 21 13.87 9.30 -2.08
CA PRO A 21 15.01 8.51 -2.51
C PRO A 21 14.79 7.97 -3.93
N ARG A 22 15.87 7.81 -4.71
CA ARG A 22 15.79 7.24 -6.07
C ARG A 22 15.33 5.78 -6.08
N GLU A 23 15.65 5.04 -5.02
CA GLU A 23 15.27 3.63 -4.87
C GLU A 23 14.83 3.36 -3.44
N LEU A 24 13.86 2.45 -3.28
CA LEU A 24 13.44 1.96 -1.97
C LEU A 24 14.15 0.64 -1.67
N THR A 25 14.92 0.62 -0.60
CA THR A 25 15.70 -0.56 -0.22
C THR A 25 15.47 -0.89 1.25
N ALA A 26 15.96 -2.05 1.71
CA ALA A 26 15.93 -2.35 3.13
C ALA A 26 17.02 -1.55 3.87
N GLU A 27 18.14 -1.33 3.18
CA GLU A 27 19.37 -0.71 3.64
C GLU A 27 19.19 0.80 3.91
N ASN A 28 18.33 1.47 3.15
CA ASN A 28 17.94 2.86 3.42
C ASN A 28 16.76 2.99 4.39
N GLY A 29 16.31 1.89 5.00
CA GLY A 29 15.24 1.87 5.99
C GLY A 29 13.82 1.94 5.42
N ALA A 30 13.64 2.12 4.10
CA ALA A 30 12.31 2.28 3.50
C ALA A 30 11.40 1.08 3.73
N LYS A 31 11.93 -0.14 3.68
CA LYS A 31 11.13 -1.35 3.92
C LYS A 31 10.48 -1.36 5.31
N LYS A 32 11.22 -0.97 6.34
CA LYS A 32 10.71 -0.94 7.71
C LYS A 32 9.63 0.13 7.88
N LEU A 33 9.76 1.26 7.17
CA LEU A 33 8.82 2.37 7.25
C LEU A 33 7.51 2.13 6.50
N LEU A 34 7.54 1.40 5.39
CA LEU A 34 6.39 1.33 4.46
C LEU A 34 5.63 0.00 4.51
N ILE A 35 6.24 -1.07 5.04
CA ILE A 35 5.56 -2.36 5.11
C ILE A 35 4.41 -2.32 6.12
N GLY A 36 3.19 -2.65 5.68
CA GLY A 36 2.00 -2.60 6.52
C GLY A 36 1.25 -1.26 6.52
N GLU A 37 1.88 -0.18 6.04
CA GLU A 37 1.25 1.14 5.95
C GLU A 37 0.20 1.21 4.84
N PHE A 38 0.47 0.52 3.72
CA PHE A 38 -0.44 0.49 2.57
C PHE A 38 -1.34 -0.75 2.62
N CYS A 39 -2.63 -0.52 2.48
CA CYS A 39 -3.64 -1.56 2.38
C CYS A 39 -4.76 -1.13 1.43
N GLU A 40 -5.36 -2.10 0.77
CA GLU A 40 -6.58 -1.92 0.00
C GLU A 40 -7.73 -2.63 0.73
N GLU A 41 -8.88 -1.98 0.79
CA GLU A 41 -10.14 -2.63 1.16
C GLU A 41 -10.80 -3.10 -0.12
N ILE A 42 -10.95 -4.41 -0.25
CA ILE A 42 -11.54 -5.04 -1.42
C ILE A 42 -12.78 -5.81 -1.03
N GLU A 43 -13.76 -5.80 -1.92
CA GLU A 43 -14.94 -6.65 -1.79
C GLU A 43 -14.63 -8.02 -2.39
N VAL A 44 -14.74 -9.07 -1.57
CA VAL A 44 -14.52 -10.46 -1.97
C VAL A 44 -15.78 -11.27 -1.80
N HIS A 45 -15.95 -12.30 -2.63
CA HIS A 45 -17.06 -13.23 -2.48
C HIS A 45 -16.97 -13.96 -1.14
N ASN A 46 -18.09 -14.02 -0.42
CA ASN A 46 -18.17 -14.74 0.84
C ASN A 46 -18.27 -16.25 0.56
N PRO A 47 -17.29 -17.08 0.98
CA PRO A 47 -17.35 -18.52 0.74
C PRO A 47 -18.52 -19.22 1.44
N GLU A 48 -19.10 -18.59 2.46
CA GLU A 48 -20.26 -19.10 3.19
C GLU A 48 -21.59 -18.71 2.53
N TYR A 49 -21.57 -17.86 1.50
CA TYR A 49 -22.79 -17.45 0.80
C TYR A 49 -23.27 -18.57 -0.14
N CYS A 50 -24.50 -19.05 0.09
CA CYS A 50 -25.02 -20.20 -0.62
C CYS A 50 -25.61 -19.90 -2.02
N GLY A 51 -25.89 -18.64 -2.36
CA GLY A 51 -26.49 -18.25 -3.64
C GLY A 51 -27.93 -18.73 -3.89
N CYS A 52 -28.67 -19.08 -2.84
CA CYS A 52 -30.00 -19.69 -2.95
C CYS A 52 -31.10 -18.63 -3.02
N GLU A 53 -31.91 -18.63 -4.08
CA GLU A 53 -33.12 -17.81 -4.15
C GLU A 53 -34.09 -18.22 -3.02
N GLY A 54 -34.25 -17.35 -2.02
CA GLY A 54 -35.14 -17.58 -0.88
C GLY A 54 -34.46 -17.83 0.47
N ASN A 55 -33.15 -17.63 0.60
CA ASN A 55 -32.42 -17.64 1.88
C ASN A 55 -32.50 -18.96 2.70
N ILE A 56 -32.82 -20.07 2.04
CA ILE A 56 -32.90 -21.39 2.66
C ILE A 56 -32.20 -22.39 1.73
N CYS A 57 -31.09 -22.98 2.18
CA CYS A 57 -30.50 -24.16 1.54
C CYS A 57 -30.64 -25.37 2.46
N GLY A 58 -31.45 -26.34 2.04
CA GLY A 58 -31.79 -27.48 2.88
C GLY A 58 -32.46 -27.03 4.18
N ASN A 59 -31.89 -27.41 5.33
CA ASN A 59 -32.37 -27.02 6.67
C ASN A 59 -31.67 -25.78 7.25
N TYR A 60 -30.78 -25.13 6.49
CA TYR A 60 -30.01 -23.98 6.95
C TYR A 60 -30.62 -22.68 6.44
N ASN A 61 -30.88 -21.77 7.38
CA ASN A 61 -31.27 -20.40 7.09
C ASN A 61 -30.01 -19.57 6.81
N CYS A 62 -29.82 -19.16 5.55
CA CYS A 62 -28.69 -18.35 5.11
C CYS A 62 -29.05 -16.86 4.93
N SER A 63 -30.23 -16.42 5.39
CA SER A 63 -30.71 -15.02 5.25
C SER A 63 -29.76 -13.99 5.85
N SER A 64 -28.95 -14.40 6.82
CA SER A 64 -28.02 -13.52 7.54
C SER A 64 -26.60 -13.53 6.98
N ILE A 65 -26.32 -14.31 5.93
CA ILE A 65 -24.98 -14.43 5.34
C ILE A 65 -24.91 -13.47 4.14
N PRO A 66 -24.05 -12.43 4.17
CA PRO A 66 -23.90 -11.51 3.05
C PRO A 66 -23.21 -12.20 1.87
N GLU A 67 -23.53 -11.79 0.65
CA GLU A 67 -22.91 -12.29 -0.60
C GLU A 67 -21.41 -11.96 -0.66
N THR A 68 -21.02 -10.82 -0.09
CA THR A 68 -19.66 -10.31 -0.14
C THR A 68 -19.16 -9.89 1.24
N LEU A 69 -17.84 -9.89 1.39
CA LEU A 69 -17.11 -9.44 2.58
C LEU A 69 -16.13 -8.34 2.18
N GLN A 70 -15.90 -7.40 3.10
CA GLN A 70 -14.82 -6.43 2.95
C GLN A 70 -13.54 -7.03 3.54
N GLN A 71 -12.50 -7.14 2.72
CA GLN A 71 -11.21 -7.68 3.10
C GLN A 71 -10.13 -6.62 2.97
N LYS A 72 -9.35 -6.43 4.05
CA LYS A 72 -8.18 -5.57 4.05
C LYS A 72 -6.95 -6.34 3.58
N VAL A 73 -6.44 -6.03 2.39
CA VAL A 73 -5.24 -6.63 1.81
C VAL A 73 -4.06 -5.70 1.97
N ILE A 74 -3.04 -6.15 2.71
CA ILE A 74 -1.78 -5.39 2.86
C ILE A 74 -1.02 -5.42 1.54
N ILE A 75 -0.56 -4.25 1.10
CA ILE A 75 0.22 -4.13 -0.12
C ILE A 75 1.64 -4.64 0.11
N SER A 76 2.05 -5.60 -0.73
CA SER A 76 3.35 -6.25 -0.58
C SER A 76 4.51 -5.31 -0.92
N TRP A 77 5.67 -5.55 -0.30
CA TRP A 77 6.89 -4.78 -0.54
C TRP A 77 7.29 -4.65 -2.03
N PRO A 78 7.23 -5.73 -2.86
CA PRO A 78 7.49 -5.59 -4.29
C PRO A 78 6.55 -4.60 -5.01
N VAL A 79 5.26 -4.58 -4.65
CA VAL A 79 4.28 -3.66 -5.24
C VAL A 79 4.58 -2.22 -4.85
N ILE A 80 4.89 -1.97 -3.57
CA ILE A 80 5.33 -0.64 -3.07
C ILE A 80 6.54 -0.14 -3.88
N LYS A 81 7.54 -0.99 -4.12
CA LYS A 81 8.71 -0.63 -4.94
C LYS A 81 8.33 -0.29 -6.38
N ASN A 82 7.40 -1.03 -6.98
CA ASN A 82 6.97 -0.79 -8.36
C ASN A 82 6.24 0.55 -8.49
N ILE A 83 5.38 0.90 -7.53
CA ILE A 83 4.71 2.20 -7.47
C ILE A 83 5.75 3.31 -7.33
N HIS A 84 6.69 3.17 -6.40
CA HIS A 84 7.77 4.16 -6.20
C HIS A 84 8.62 4.37 -7.46
N LYS A 85 8.96 3.28 -8.15
CA LYS A 85 9.71 3.36 -9.42
C LYS A 85 8.96 4.21 -10.45
N LYS A 86 7.63 4.09 -10.53
CA LYS A 86 6.80 4.93 -11.42
C LYS A 86 6.81 6.40 -11.03
N ILE A 87 6.80 6.70 -9.73
CA ILE A 87 6.96 8.07 -9.22
C ILE A 87 8.31 8.64 -9.67
N VAL A 88 9.41 7.91 -9.42
CA VAL A 88 10.75 8.36 -9.82
C VAL A 88 10.87 8.52 -11.34
N GLU A 89 10.36 7.58 -12.13
CA GLU A 89 10.34 7.69 -13.60
C GLU A 89 9.60 8.94 -14.10
N HIS A 90 8.54 9.37 -13.40
CA HIS A 90 7.74 10.52 -13.80
C HIS A 90 8.32 11.85 -13.33
N PHE A 91 8.95 11.89 -12.16
CA PHE A 91 9.35 13.13 -11.49
C PHE A 91 10.87 13.37 -11.43
N ALA A 92 11.72 12.40 -11.75
CA ALA A 92 13.18 12.57 -11.77
C ALA A 92 13.68 13.18 -13.09
N THR A 93 13.03 14.26 -13.55
CA THR A 93 13.48 15.09 -14.68
C THR A 93 14.76 15.84 -14.36
#